data_AF-A0A5S3XWZ1-F1
#
_entry.id   AF-A0A5S3XWZ1-F1
#
_cell.length_a   1.000
_cell.length_b   1.000
_cell.length_c   1.000
_cell.angle_alpha   90.00
_cell.angle_beta   90.00
_cell.angle_gamma   90.00
#
_symmetry.space_group_name_H-M   'P 1'
#
loop_
_entity.id
_entity.type
_entity.pdbx_description
1 polymer ?
#
loop_
_entity_poly.entity_id
_entity_poly.type
_entity_poly.pdbx_seq_one_letter_code
_entity_poly.pdbx_strand_id
1 'polypeptide(L)'
;EKNGEAALLFCKRPAYLHHHPSQICFPGGKVEPHDMSKTDTAIRETREELGINPKDITPLGQLKEHHTLTGFSIMPVVATLSNDT
;
A
#
# COMPACT_ATOMS: atom_id res chain seq x y z
N GLU A 1 9.04 -4.20 -12.04
CA GLU A 1 9.01 -3.47 -13.33
C GLU A 1 8.02 -4.15 -14.25
N LYS A 2 7.53 -3.49 -15.31
CA LYS A 2 6.69 -4.16 -16.31
C LYS A 2 7.25 -3.88 -17.69
N ASN A 3 7.59 -4.95 -18.43
CA ASN A 3 8.19 -4.86 -19.76
C ASN A 3 9.46 -4.00 -19.84
N GLY A 4 10.28 -4.00 -18.78
CA GLY A 4 11.52 -3.19 -18.72
C GLY A 4 11.29 -1.72 -18.37
N GLU A 5 10.07 -1.33 -18.03
CA GLU A 5 9.73 0.03 -17.60
C GLU A 5 9.28 0.08 -16.13
N ALA A 6 9.57 1.20 -15.48
CA ALA A 6 9.05 1.48 -14.14
C ALA A 6 7.52 1.60 -14.19
N ALA A 7 6.83 0.89 -13.31
CA ALA A 7 5.38 0.89 -13.22
C ALA A 7 4.94 1.05 -11.76
N LEU A 8 3.76 1.65 -11.58
CA LEU A 8 3.11 1.77 -10.28
C LEU A 8 1.96 0.77 -10.19
N LEU A 9 1.88 0.08 -9.06
CA LEU A 9 0.77 -0.81 -8.75
C LEU A 9 -0.33 -0.03 -8.02
N PHE A 10 -1.54 -0.07 -8.56
CA PHE A 10 -2.73 0.49 -7.95
C PHE A 10 -3.74 -0.62 -7.66
N CYS A 11 -4.56 -0.44 -6.62
CA CYS A 11 -5.71 -1.27 -6.34
C CYS A 11 -7.01 -0.50 -6.63
N LYS A 12 -8.06 -1.23 -6.97
CA LYS A 12 -9.42 -0.69 -7.04
C LYS A 12 -10.17 -1.20 -5.83
N ARG A 13 -10.61 -0.30 -4.96
CA ARG A 13 -11.37 -0.65 -3.76
C ARG A 13 -12.66 -1.39 -4.15
N PRO A 14 -13.03 -2.48 -3.44
CA PRO A 14 -14.29 -3.16 -3.69
C PRO A 14 -15.50 -2.21 -3.66
N ALA A 15 -16.44 -2.43 -4.56
CA ALA A 15 -17.59 -1.54 -4.72
C ALA A 15 -18.54 -1.53 -3.51
N TYR A 16 -18.47 -2.55 -2.65
CA TYR A 16 -19.34 -2.70 -1.47
C TYR A 16 -18.82 -1.97 -0.21
N LEU A 17 -17.67 -1.29 -0.27
CA LEU A 17 -17.14 -0.58 0.90
C LEU A 17 -17.92 0.71 1.20
N HIS A 18 -18.23 0.93 2.48
CA HIS A 18 -18.95 2.12 2.96
C HIS A 18 -18.21 3.44 2.71
N HIS A 19 -16.87 3.38 2.65
CA HIS A 19 -16.02 4.53 2.36
C HIS A 19 -15.24 4.32 1.06
N HIS A 20 -15.32 5.30 0.17
CA HIS A 20 -14.56 5.36 -1.09
C HIS A 20 -14.73 4.13 -2.01
N PRO A 21 -15.97 3.70 -2.32
CA PRO A 21 -16.20 2.55 -3.19
C PRO A 21 -15.65 2.81 -4.60
N SER A 22 -15.07 1.77 -5.22
CA SER A 22 -14.54 1.80 -6.59
C SER A 22 -13.41 2.80 -6.88
N GLN A 23 -12.87 3.47 -5.87
CA GLN A 23 -11.74 4.39 -6.06
C GLN A 23 -10.45 3.63 -6.41
N ILE A 24 -9.64 4.25 -7.26
CA ILE A 24 -8.27 3.83 -7.55
C ILE A 24 -7.40 4.42 -6.43
N CYS A 25 -6.66 3.57 -5.73
CA CYS A 25 -5.72 3.98 -4.70
C CYS A 25 -4.48 3.09 -4.69
N PHE A 26 -3.49 3.47 -3.89
CA PHE A 26 -2.44 2.53 -3.49
C PHE A 26 -3.00 1.57 -2.43
N PRO A 27 -2.45 0.34 -2.32
CA PRO A 27 -2.80 -0.53 -1.21
C PRO A 27 -2.38 0.10 0.12
N GLY A 28 -3.19 -0.10 1.14
CA GLY A 28 -2.91 0.42 2.47
C GLY A 28 -4.15 0.55 3.35
N GLY A 29 -3.88 0.78 4.63
CA GLY A 29 -4.92 0.84 5.63
C GLY A 29 -4.43 1.42 6.94
N LYS A 30 -5.12 1.08 8.03
CA LYS A 30 -4.87 1.67 9.34
C LYS A 30 -3.77 0.90 10.06
N VAL A 31 -2.91 1.61 10.78
CA VAL A 31 -1.95 0.99 11.70
C VAL A 31 -2.72 0.21 12.77
N GLU A 32 -2.35 -1.05 12.94
CA GLU A 32 -2.87 -1.94 13.97
C GLU A 32 -1.89 -2.11 15.15
N PRO A 33 -2.36 -2.48 16.35
CA PRO A 33 -1.51 -2.59 17.53
C PRO A 33 -0.36 -3.60 17.40
N HIS A 34 -0.47 -4.54 16.47
CA HIS A 34 0.54 -5.56 16.21
C HIS A 34 1.54 -5.17 15.11
N ASP A 35 1.32 -4.04 14.43
CA ASP A 35 2.25 -3.56 13.41
C ASP A 35 3.50 -3.00 14.08
N MET A 36 4.67 -3.52 13.70
CA MET A 36 5.95 -3.10 14.30
C MET A 36 6.42 -1.73 13.80
N SER A 37 5.90 -1.28 12.65
CA SER A 37 6.19 0.03 12.05
C SER A 37 5.14 0.41 11.01
N LYS A 38 5.14 1.67 10.55
CA LYS A 38 4.30 2.10 9.42
C LYS A 38 4.61 1.35 8.11
N THR A 39 5.86 0.89 7.95
CA THR A 39 6.25 0.02 6.82
C THR A 39 5.62 -1.36 6.94
N ASP A 40 5.56 -1.91 8.16
CA ASP A 40 4.93 -3.21 8.44
C ASP A 40 3.42 -3.16 8.15
N THR A 41 2.75 -2.07 8.57
CA THR A 41 1.35 -1.80 8.19
C THR A 41 1.15 -1.84 6.68
N ALA A 42 1.98 -1.13 5.90
CA ALA A 42 1.84 -1.09 4.45
C ALA A 42 2.02 -2.48 3.79
N ILE A 43 2.96 -3.28 4.29
CA ILE A 43 3.20 -4.64 3.79
C ILE A 43 2.02 -5.57 4.13
N ARG A 44 1.52 -5.53 5.38
CA ARG A 44 0.37 -6.31 5.82
C ARG A 44 -0.86 -6.01 4.98
N GLU A 45 -1.21 -4.73 4.83
CA GLU A 45 -2.37 -4.29 4.05
C GLU A 45 -2.23 -4.66 2.56
N THR A 46 -1.02 -4.56 1.99
CA THR A 46 -0.77 -4.99 0.60
C THR A 46 -1.03 -6.49 0.44
N ARG A 47 -0.65 -7.31 1.42
CA ARG A 47 -0.96 -8.75 1.42
C ARG A 47 -2.47 -9.01 1.54
N GLU A 48 -3.16 -8.31 2.43
CA GLU A 48 -4.60 -8.49 2.65
C GLU A 48 -5.43 -8.08 1.43
N GLU A 49 -5.11 -6.95 0.81
CA GLU A 49 -5.88 -6.41 -0.32
C GLU A 49 -5.55 -7.08 -1.65
N LEU A 50 -4.29 -7.44 -1.88
CA LEU A 50 -3.81 -7.91 -3.19
C LEU A 50 -3.27 -9.35 -3.19
N GLY A 51 -3.14 -9.98 -2.03
CA GLY A 51 -2.60 -11.34 -1.91
C GLY A 51 -1.09 -11.45 -2.12
N ILE A 52 -0.38 -10.33 -2.28
CA ILE A 52 1.07 -10.30 -2.52
C ILE A 52 1.81 -10.80 -1.28
N ASN A 53 2.75 -11.72 -1.45
CA ASN A 53 3.52 -12.26 -0.34
C ASN A 53 4.49 -11.17 0.17
N PRO A 54 4.59 -10.95 1.50
CA PRO A 54 5.58 -10.03 2.06
C PRO A 54 7.02 -10.29 1.60
N LYS A 55 7.35 -11.54 1.24
CA LYS A 55 8.68 -11.90 0.69
C LYS A 55 8.97 -11.31 -0.67
N ASP A 56 7.94 -10.93 -1.43
CA ASP A 56 8.05 -10.35 -2.77
C ASP A 56 8.12 -8.82 -2.72
N ILE A 57 8.04 -8.22 -1.52
CA ILE A 57 8.05 -6.77 -1.30
C ILE A 57 9.38 -6.36 -0.69
N THR A 58 10.12 -5.49 -1.37
CA THR A 58 11.37 -4.91 -0.84
C THR A 58 11.17 -3.41 -0.57
N PRO A 59 11.07 -2.99 0.70
CA PRO A 59 10.94 -1.57 1.05
C PRO A 59 12.19 -0.78 0.65
N LEU A 60 11.97 0.36 0.00
CA LEU A 60 13.01 1.32 -0.36
C LEU A 60 13.08 2.49 0.62
N GLY A 61 11.96 2.87 1.22
CA GLY A 61 11.91 3.94 2.19
C GLY A 61 10.51 4.53 2.39
N GLN A 62 10.43 5.57 3.20
CA GLN A 62 9.22 6.34 3.47
C GLN A 62 9.34 7.72 2.83
N LEU A 63 8.25 8.23 2.27
CA LEU A 63 8.17 9.62 1.81
C LEU A 63 7.74 10.53 2.97
N LYS A 64 7.64 11.83 2.69
CA LYS A 64 7.10 12.79 3.66
C LYS A 64 5.65 12.43 4.00
N GLU A 65 5.35 12.44 5.29
CA GLU A 65 3.99 12.26 5.78
C GLU A 65 3.04 13.32 5.20
N HIS A 66 1.86 12.88 4.78
CA HIS A 66 0.84 13.70 4.16
C HIS A 66 -0.37 13.84 5.08
N HIS A 67 -0.71 15.07 5.45
CA HIS A 67 -1.90 15.37 6.24
C HIS A 67 -3.05 15.74 5.32
N THR A 68 -4.15 15.01 5.47
CA THR A 68 -5.38 15.25 4.71
C THR A 68 -6.23 16.34 5.36
N LEU A 69 -7.09 16.99 4.58
CA LEU A 69 -8.05 17.98 5.09
C LEU A 69 -9.09 17.38 6.07
N THR A 70 -9.27 16.06 6.03
CA THR A 70 -10.16 15.30 6.91
C THR A 70 -9.49 14.87 8.23
N GLY A 71 -8.23 15.26 8.47
CA GLY A 71 -7.53 15.03 9.74
C GLY A 71 -6.73 13.73 9.80
N PHE A 72 -6.64 12.95 8.73
CA PHE A 72 -5.77 11.77 8.67
C PHE A 72 -4.33 12.14 8.35
N SER A 73 -3.41 11.41 8.98
CA SER A 73 -1.98 11.42 8.66
C SER A 73 -1.61 10.16 7.90
N ILE A 74 -1.10 10.31 6.67
CA ILE A 74 -0.78 9.21 5.76
C ILE A 74 0.73 9.15 5.59
N MET A 75 1.34 8.00 5.86
CA MET A 75 2.77 7.76 5.62
C MET A 75 2.94 6.92 4.34
N PRO A 76 3.40 7.50 3.22
CA PRO A 76 3.62 6.74 2.00
C PRO A 76 4.90 5.91 2.12
N VAL A 77 4.80 4.62 1.80
CA VAL A 77 5.93 3.69 1.77
C VAL A 77 6.20 3.33 0.31
N VAL A 78 7.46 3.45 -0.11
CA VAL A 78 7.90 3.05 -1.46
C VAL A 78 8.60 1.70 -1.34
N ALA A 79 8.21 0.75 -2.19
CA ALA A 79 8.79 -0.58 -2.25
C ALA A 79 8.85 -1.06 -3.71
N THR A 80 9.78 -1.97 -4.00
CA THR A 80 9.77 -2.74 -5.25
C THR A 80 9.07 -4.07 -5.04
N LEU A 81 8.55 -4.62 -6.13
CA LEU A 81 8.02 -5.97 -6.21
C LEU A 81 8.94 -6.84 -7.05
N SER A 82 9.13 -8.09 -6.63
CA SER A 82 9.81 -9.10 -7.42
C SER A 82 9.11 -9.29 -8.78
N ASN A 83 9.88 -9.41 -9.86
CA ASN A 83 9.35 -9.51 -11.23
C ASN A 83 8.61 -10.84 -11.53
N ASP A 84 8.57 -11.79 -10.58
CA ASP A 84 7.88 -13.08 -10.72
C ASP A 84 6.41 -13.04 -10.23
N THR A 85 5.88 -11.85 -9.93
CA THR A 85 4.47 -11.66 -9.50
C THR A 85 3.56 -11.26 -10.66
#